data_AF-A0A2R4WUD6-F1
#
_entry.id   AF-A0A2R4WUD6-F1
#
_cell.length_a   1.000
_cell.length_b   1.000
_cell.length_c   1.000
_cell.angle_alpha   90.00
_cell.angle_beta   90.00
_cell.angle_gamma   90.00
#
_symmetry.space_group_name_H-M   'P 1'
#
loop_
_entity.id
_entity.type
_entity.pdbx_description
1 polymer ?
#
loop_
_entity_poly.entity_id
_entity_poly.type
_entity_poly.pdbx_seq_one_letter_code
_entity_poly.pdbx_strand_id
1 'polypeptide(L)'
;MPQPDDGVCIGTLDGVPLTYRDQDLYAGERHVTMAEVGSAFVDAVNEAATAVLGHEWVSSLARLMQLNKRTTSRDRIAKFGLPEYVCLFLGQAAAHSHPRALGHALMCVEEIQEANTVERYHTGRPSQIDIIGRDMDAKETLRRALAAVDEVLAEREAFRLGKRSSSSLTSE
;
A
#
# COMPACT_ATOMS: atom_id res chain seq x y z
N MET A 1 -9.93 0.54 13.70
CA MET A 1 -10.10 1.08 15.07
C MET A 1 -11.33 1.98 15.08
N PRO A 2 -12.08 2.04 16.19
CA PRO A 2 -13.15 3.03 16.36
C PRO A 2 -12.59 4.43 16.16
N GLN A 3 -13.30 5.28 15.41
CA GLN A 3 -12.95 6.69 15.28
C GLN A 3 -13.65 7.47 16.41
N PRO A 4 -12.97 8.40 17.07
CA PRO A 4 -13.58 9.28 18.07
C PRO A 4 -14.54 10.27 17.40
N ASP A 5 -15.41 10.90 18.19
CA ASP A 5 -16.30 11.96 17.72
C ASP A 5 -15.55 13.26 17.38
N ASP A 6 -14.37 13.47 17.98
CA ASP A 6 -13.49 14.61 17.75
C ASP A 6 -12.08 14.16 17.33
N GLY A 7 -11.63 14.69 16.19
CA GLY A 7 -10.36 14.35 15.54
C GLY A 7 -10.36 12.99 14.85
N VAL A 8 -9.17 12.57 14.41
CA VAL A 8 -8.98 11.30 13.69
C VAL A 8 -7.91 10.43 14.32
N CYS A 9 -8.32 9.23 14.74
CA CYS A 9 -7.47 8.25 15.39
C CYS A 9 -6.63 7.50 14.35
N ILE A 10 -5.32 7.68 14.44
CA ILE A 10 -4.32 7.14 13.52
C ILE A 10 -3.50 5.98 14.10
N GLY A 11 -3.65 5.71 15.40
CA GLY A 11 -2.93 4.65 16.08
C GLY A 11 -3.11 4.72 17.58
N THR A 12 -2.16 4.17 18.32
CA THR A 12 -2.09 4.28 19.76
C THR A 12 -0.68 4.64 20.21
N LEU A 13 -0.55 5.47 21.24
CA LEU A 13 0.68 5.74 21.96
C LEU A 13 0.52 5.18 23.39
N ASP A 14 1.36 4.22 23.77
CA ASP A 14 1.30 3.54 25.08
C ASP A 14 -0.10 2.97 25.40
N GLY A 15 -0.80 2.47 24.38
CA GLY A 15 -2.16 1.92 24.48
C GLY A 15 -3.27 2.97 24.47
N VAL A 16 -2.95 4.27 24.48
CA VAL A 16 -3.93 5.36 24.39
C VAL A 16 -4.12 5.77 22.92
N PRO A 17 -5.35 5.98 22.42
CA PRO A 17 -5.58 6.46 21.06
C PRO A 17 -4.79 7.73 20.74
N LEU A 18 -4.01 7.68 19.67
CA LEU A 18 -3.29 8.81 19.11
C LEU A 18 -4.15 9.43 17.99
N THR A 19 -4.52 10.69 18.17
CA THR A 19 -5.54 11.38 17.37
C THR A 19 -5.00 12.68 16.80
N TYR A 20 -5.25 12.96 15.52
CA TYR A 20 -5.08 14.30 14.95
C TYR A 20 -6.29 15.18 15.29
N ARG A 21 -6.05 16.36 15.85
CA ARG A 21 -7.05 17.44 16.03
C ARG A 21 -6.44 18.72 15.47
N ASP A 22 -7.05 19.31 14.44
CA ASP A 22 -6.56 20.54 13.78
C ASP A 22 -5.05 20.55 13.43
N GLN A 23 -4.52 19.40 12.96
CA GLN A 23 -3.11 19.14 12.61
C GLN A 23 -2.15 18.87 13.79
N ASP A 24 -2.62 19.01 15.03
CA ASP A 24 -1.87 18.66 16.22
C ASP A 24 -2.16 17.23 16.68
N LEU A 25 -1.21 16.59 17.36
CA LEU A 25 -1.33 15.21 17.84
C LEU A 25 -1.70 15.18 19.32
N TYR A 26 -2.66 14.31 19.66
CA TYR A 26 -3.11 14.11 21.02
C TYR A 26 -3.17 12.63 21.38
N ALA A 27 -2.63 12.27 22.55
CA ALA A 27 -2.82 10.98 23.18
C ALA A 27 -3.83 11.15 24.32
N GLY A 28 -5.11 10.86 24.05
CA GLY A 28 -6.21 11.31 24.90
C GLY A 28 -6.29 12.84 24.93
N GLU A 29 -6.17 13.46 26.10
CA GLU A 29 -6.14 14.93 26.24
C GLU A 29 -4.72 15.51 26.26
N ARG A 30 -3.68 14.67 26.21
CA ARG A 30 -2.28 15.12 26.22
C ARG A 30 -1.86 15.49 24.80
N HIS A 31 -1.54 16.77 24.58
CA HIS A 31 -0.84 17.20 23.38
C HIS A 31 0.56 16.57 23.31
N VAL A 32 0.92 16.01 22.15
CA VAL A 32 2.22 15.35 21.92
C VAL A 32 2.89 15.92 20.68
N THR A 33 4.21 16.07 20.73
CA THR A 33 4.97 16.62 19.61
C THR A 33 5.68 15.54 18.80
N MET A 34 5.93 15.80 17.52
CA MET A 34 6.76 14.91 16.69
C MET A 34 8.20 14.78 17.22
N ALA A 35 8.70 15.76 17.98
CA ALA A 35 9.99 15.64 18.67
C ALA A 35 9.99 14.53 19.73
N GLU A 36 8.84 14.28 20.38
CA GLU A 36 8.67 13.21 21.35
C GLU A 36 8.43 11.85 20.68
N VAL A 37 7.55 11.80 19.67
CA VAL A 37 7.05 10.52 19.13
C VAL A 37 7.66 10.11 17.79
N GLY A 38 8.48 10.96 17.18
CA GLY A 38 8.87 10.84 15.78
C GLY A 38 9.56 9.54 15.40
N SER A 39 10.42 9.01 16.26
CA SER A 39 11.07 7.70 16.01
C SER A 39 10.04 6.57 15.99
N ALA A 40 9.21 6.47 17.03
CA ALA A 40 8.18 5.44 17.13
C ALA A 40 7.14 5.57 16.00
N PHE A 41 6.81 6.80 15.61
CA PHE A 41 5.91 7.08 14.49
C PHE A 41 6.48 6.56 13.16
N VAL A 42 7.77 6.81 12.90
CA VAL A 42 8.44 6.28 11.70
C VAL A 42 8.47 4.76 11.70
N ASP A 43 8.72 4.13 12.85
CA ASP A 43 8.75 2.67 12.96
C ASP A 43 7.38 2.07 12.65
N ALA A 44 6.31 2.64 13.21
CA ALA A 44 4.94 2.22 12.93
C ALA A 44 4.56 2.41 11.44
N VAL A 45 4.93 3.54 10.84
CA VAL A 45 4.73 3.78 9.40
C VAL A 45 5.53 2.78 8.58
N ASN A 46 6.78 2.52 8.95
CA ASN A 46 7.65 1.60 8.24
C ASN A 46 7.12 0.17 8.29
N GLU A 47 6.59 -0.27 9.44
CA GLU A 47 5.94 -1.58 9.59
C GLU A 47 4.70 -1.68 8.69
N ALA A 48 3.75 -0.75 8.83
CA ALA A 48 2.52 -0.75 8.04
C ALA A 48 2.78 -0.64 6.53
N ALA A 49 3.66 0.27 6.13
CA ALA A 49 4.00 0.47 4.73
C ALA A 49 4.81 -0.71 4.17
N THR A 50 5.65 -1.38 4.96
CA THR A 50 6.34 -2.61 4.52
C THR A 50 5.36 -3.75 4.31
N ALA A 51 4.39 -3.93 5.20
CA ALA A 51 3.35 -4.95 5.06
C ALA A 51 2.54 -4.78 3.77
N VAL A 52 2.23 -3.54 3.40
CA VAL A 52 1.42 -3.22 2.21
C VAL A 52 2.28 -3.10 0.96
N LEU A 53 3.31 -2.25 0.96
CA LEU A 53 4.09 -1.80 -0.20
C LEU A 53 5.50 -2.41 -0.30
N GLY A 54 5.98 -3.10 0.74
CA GLY A 54 7.25 -3.83 0.74
C GLY A 54 8.41 -2.96 1.24
N HIS A 55 9.64 -3.49 1.23
CA HIS A 55 10.79 -2.81 1.84
C HIS A 55 11.14 -1.45 1.20
N GLU A 56 10.86 -1.27 -0.09
CA GLU A 56 11.11 -0.03 -0.85
C GLU A 56 9.89 0.89 -0.90
N TRP A 57 9.09 0.95 0.17
CA TRP A 57 7.78 1.60 0.18
C TRP A 57 7.80 3.12 -0.04
N VAL A 58 8.91 3.82 0.24
CA VAL A 58 8.96 5.31 0.21
C VAL A 58 8.53 5.88 -1.14
N SER A 59 9.03 5.30 -2.24
CA SER A 59 8.70 5.76 -3.59
C SER A 59 7.27 5.36 -3.98
N SER A 60 6.88 4.13 -3.67
CA SER A 60 5.53 3.61 -3.94
C SER A 60 4.45 4.39 -3.19
N LEU A 61 4.69 4.72 -1.91
CA LEU A 61 3.77 5.49 -1.10
C LEU A 61 3.64 6.92 -1.63
N ALA A 62 4.75 7.55 -2.02
CA ALA A 62 4.74 8.87 -2.62
C ALA A 62 3.92 8.87 -3.92
N ARG A 63 4.14 7.88 -4.77
CA ARG A 63 3.41 7.72 -6.03
C ARG A 63 1.92 7.48 -5.78
N LEU A 64 1.57 6.51 -4.94
CA LEU A 64 0.18 6.15 -4.64
C LEU A 64 -0.61 7.31 -4.02
N MET A 65 -0.01 8.03 -3.07
CA MET A 65 -0.64 9.19 -2.40
C MET A 65 -0.47 10.49 -3.18
N GLN A 66 0.19 10.45 -4.35
CA GLN A 66 0.53 11.62 -5.16
C GLN A 66 1.28 12.70 -4.36
N LEU A 67 2.12 12.29 -3.40
CA LEU A 67 2.92 13.17 -2.55
C LEU A 67 4.32 13.37 -3.13
N ASN A 68 5.00 14.44 -2.69
CA ASN A 68 6.42 14.60 -2.99
C ASN A 68 7.19 13.47 -2.28
N LYS A 69 8.14 12.81 -2.97
CA LYS A 69 8.98 11.75 -2.39
C LYS A 69 9.71 12.17 -1.12
N ARG A 70 10.04 13.46 -0.99
CA ARG A 70 10.62 14.01 0.24
C ARG A 70 9.63 13.94 1.40
N THR A 71 8.33 14.13 1.18
CA THR A 71 7.31 14.03 2.23
C THR A 71 7.25 12.64 2.84
N THR A 72 7.47 11.59 2.05
CA THR A 72 7.45 10.20 2.51
C THR A 72 8.82 9.70 2.98
N SER A 73 9.86 10.54 3.01
CA SER A 73 11.16 10.13 3.52
C SER A 73 11.11 9.97 5.04
N ARG A 74 11.77 8.94 5.57
CA ARG A 74 11.77 8.63 7.03
C ARG A 74 12.12 9.86 7.87
N ASP A 75 13.16 10.61 7.50
CA ASP A 75 13.57 11.83 8.23
C ASP A 75 12.49 12.92 8.26
N ARG A 76 11.72 13.06 7.17
CA ARG A 76 10.64 14.04 7.10
C ARG A 76 9.44 13.57 7.90
N ILE A 77 9.13 12.29 7.84
CA ILE A 77 8.08 11.69 8.66
C ILE A 77 8.41 11.84 10.15
N ALA A 78 9.64 11.58 10.58
CA ALA A 78 10.04 11.75 11.98
C ALA A 78 9.83 13.19 12.47
N LYS A 79 10.07 14.18 11.59
CA LYS A 79 10.03 15.60 11.96
C LYS A 79 8.64 16.23 11.85
N PHE A 80 7.83 15.81 10.88
CA PHE A 80 6.56 16.48 10.53
C PHE A 80 5.36 15.54 10.52
N GLY A 81 5.56 14.24 10.71
CA GLY A 81 4.52 13.23 10.55
C GLY A 81 4.15 13.00 9.09
N LEU A 82 3.00 12.35 8.90
CA LEU A 82 2.34 12.19 7.61
C LEU A 82 0.95 12.83 7.67
N PRO A 83 0.36 13.21 6.52
CA PRO A 83 -1.03 13.61 6.48
C PRO A 83 -1.93 12.51 7.04
N GLU A 84 -2.94 12.91 7.81
CA GLU A 84 -3.89 12.01 8.48
C GLU A 84 -4.49 10.94 7.55
N TYR A 85 -4.93 11.33 6.35
CA TYR A 85 -5.50 10.40 5.38
C TYR A 85 -4.51 9.30 4.95
N VAL A 86 -3.20 9.58 4.94
CA VAL A 86 -2.16 8.60 4.62
C VAL A 86 -2.02 7.60 5.76
N CYS A 87 -2.05 8.07 7.00
CA CYS A 87 -2.01 7.22 8.19
C CYS A 87 -3.23 6.30 8.24
N LEU A 88 -4.43 6.83 8.01
CA LEU A 88 -5.65 6.05 7.93
C LEU A 88 -5.58 4.99 6.82
N PHE A 89 -5.16 5.39 5.63
CA PHE A 89 -4.98 4.47 4.50
C PHE A 89 -4.01 3.33 4.86
N LEU A 90 -2.83 3.66 5.40
CA LEU A 90 -1.83 2.65 5.78
C LEU A 90 -2.36 1.71 6.86
N GLY A 91 -3.02 2.25 7.90
CA GLY A 91 -3.59 1.43 8.97
C GLY A 91 -4.66 0.47 8.46
N GLN A 92 -5.56 0.94 7.58
CA GLN A 92 -6.60 0.10 6.97
C GLN A 92 -6.02 -0.94 6.00
N ALA A 93 -5.08 -0.53 5.14
CA ALA A 93 -4.48 -1.41 4.16
C ALA A 93 -3.60 -2.49 4.84
N ALA A 94 -2.89 -2.14 5.91
CA ALA A 94 -2.08 -3.09 6.69
C ALA A 94 -2.96 -4.09 7.44
N ALA A 95 -4.17 -3.69 7.85
CA ALA A 95 -5.15 -4.57 8.51
C ALA A 95 -5.93 -5.48 7.55
N HIS A 96 -5.73 -5.36 6.23
CA HIS A 96 -6.34 -6.24 5.24
C HIS A 96 -5.85 -7.70 5.45
N SER A 97 -6.67 -8.70 5.11
CA SER A 97 -6.31 -10.13 5.26
C SER A 97 -5.07 -10.53 4.46
N HIS A 98 -4.84 -9.83 3.35
CA HIS A 98 -3.67 -10.00 2.47
C HIS A 98 -3.09 -8.63 2.11
N PRO A 99 -2.37 -7.97 3.04
CA PRO A 99 -1.96 -6.56 2.86
C PRO A 99 -0.97 -6.40 1.71
N ARG A 100 -0.06 -7.37 1.55
CA ARG A 100 0.90 -7.39 0.44
C ARG A 100 0.22 -7.52 -0.93
N ALA A 101 -0.77 -8.40 -1.04
CA ALA A 101 -1.53 -8.58 -2.27
C ALA A 101 -2.34 -7.32 -2.60
N LEU A 102 -2.95 -6.68 -1.59
CA LEU A 102 -3.63 -5.40 -1.76
C LEU A 102 -2.65 -4.33 -2.28
N GLY A 103 -1.44 -4.23 -1.73
CA GLY A 103 -0.43 -3.31 -2.22
C GLY A 103 -0.04 -3.54 -3.68
N HIS A 104 0.12 -4.80 -4.11
CA HIS A 104 0.35 -5.11 -5.52
C HIS A 104 -0.80 -4.68 -6.41
N ALA A 105 -2.05 -4.92 -5.99
CA ALA A 105 -3.23 -4.49 -6.73
C ALA A 105 -3.33 -2.96 -6.82
N LEU A 106 -3.05 -2.24 -5.73
CA LEU A 106 -3.03 -0.77 -5.71
C LEU A 106 -1.99 -0.20 -6.68
N MET A 107 -0.78 -0.77 -6.70
CA MET A 107 0.25 -0.34 -7.65
C MET A 107 -0.13 -0.66 -9.10
N CYS A 108 -0.81 -1.78 -9.36
CA CYS A 108 -1.34 -2.09 -10.69
C CYS A 108 -2.39 -1.07 -11.14
N VAL A 109 -3.34 -0.73 -10.26
CA VAL A 109 -4.36 0.30 -10.55
C VAL A 109 -3.71 1.65 -10.81
N GLU A 110 -2.70 2.01 -10.03
CA GLU A 110 -1.99 3.28 -10.19
C GLU A 110 -1.20 3.36 -11.49
N GLU A 111 -0.53 2.27 -11.90
CA GLU A 111 0.15 2.17 -13.21
C GLU A 111 -0.85 2.34 -14.38
N ILE A 112 -2.01 1.67 -14.30
CA ILE A 112 -3.06 1.74 -15.33
C ILE A 112 -3.70 3.13 -15.36
N GLN A 113 -3.89 3.75 -14.19
CA GLN A 113 -4.40 5.11 -14.08
C GLN A 113 -3.50 6.12 -14.77
N GLU A 114 -2.18 5.97 -14.66
CA GLU A 114 -1.22 6.83 -15.36
C GLU A 114 -1.40 6.75 -16.89
N ALA A 115 -1.62 5.55 -17.44
CA ALA A 115 -1.91 5.37 -18.86
C ALA A 115 -3.28 5.94 -19.29
N ASN A 116 -4.23 6.01 -18.37
CA ASN A 116 -5.60 6.52 -18.59
C ASN A 116 -5.80 7.97 -18.10
N THR A 117 -4.71 8.70 -17.82
CA THR A 117 -4.77 10.11 -17.41
C THR A 117 -5.04 10.99 -18.63
N VAL A 118 -6.13 11.74 -18.60
CA VAL A 118 -6.55 12.65 -19.69
C VAL A 118 -5.90 14.02 -19.55
N GLU A 119 -5.86 14.52 -18.32
CA GLU A 119 -5.28 15.83 -18.02
C GLU A 119 -4.46 15.78 -16.73
N ARG A 120 -3.48 16.68 -16.64
CA ARG A 120 -2.61 16.84 -15.47
C ARG A 120 -2.57 18.29 -15.02
N TYR A 121 -2.51 18.49 -13.71
CA TYR A 121 -2.12 19.78 -13.14
C TYR A 121 -0.67 20.13 -13.52
N HIS A 122 -0.30 21.40 -13.39
CA HIS A 122 1.10 21.86 -13.57
C HIS A 122 2.10 21.13 -12.64
N THR A 123 1.62 20.55 -11.55
CA THR A 123 2.41 19.73 -10.62
C THR A 123 2.68 18.30 -11.13
N GLY A 124 2.12 17.93 -12.30
CA GLY A 124 2.21 16.60 -12.90
C GLY A 124 1.19 15.58 -12.38
N ARG A 125 0.43 15.92 -11.33
CA ARG A 125 -0.63 15.07 -10.77
C ARG A 125 -1.81 14.94 -11.73
N PRO A 126 -2.45 13.78 -11.84
CA PRO A 126 -3.70 13.63 -12.59
C PRO A 126 -4.76 14.62 -12.10
N SER A 127 -5.33 15.40 -13.01
CA SER A 127 -6.51 16.26 -12.74
C SER A 127 -7.79 15.63 -13.29
N GLN A 128 -7.66 14.86 -14.37
CA GLN A 128 -8.76 14.11 -14.98
C GLN A 128 -8.29 12.73 -15.44
N ILE A 129 -9.09 11.71 -15.15
CA ILE A 129 -8.82 10.31 -15.46
C ILE A 129 -10.02 9.76 -16.22
N ASP A 130 -9.78 8.97 -17.28
CA ASP A 130 -10.84 8.13 -17.86
C ASP A 130 -11.10 6.96 -16.91
N ILE A 131 -12.11 7.12 -16.05
CA ILE A 131 -12.48 6.14 -15.05
C ILE A 131 -12.95 4.83 -15.70
N ILE A 132 -13.66 4.91 -16.82
CA ILE A 132 -14.22 3.73 -17.48
C ILE A 132 -13.09 2.93 -18.12
N GLY A 133 -12.22 3.59 -18.89
CA GLY A 133 -11.03 2.97 -19.48
C GLY A 133 -10.14 2.31 -18.42
N ARG A 134 -9.78 3.08 -17.37
CA ARG A 134 -8.98 2.57 -16.25
C ARG A 134 -9.58 1.32 -15.60
N ASP A 135 -10.87 1.34 -15.29
CA ASP A 135 -11.52 0.23 -14.58
C ASP A 135 -11.63 -1.02 -15.45
N MET A 136 -11.85 -0.84 -16.76
CA MET A 136 -11.85 -1.94 -17.73
C MET A 136 -10.45 -2.55 -17.87
N ASP A 137 -9.42 -1.72 -18.03
CA ASP A 137 -8.03 -2.16 -18.14
C ASP A 137 -7.54 -2.87 -16.89
N ALA A 138 -7.91 -2.38 -15.70
CA ALA A 138 -7.56 -3.00 -14.42
C ALA A 138 -8.19 -4.39 -14.28
N LYS A 139 -9.48 -4.52 -14.60
CA LYS A 139 -10.18 -5.82 -14.59
C LYS A 139 -9.57 -6.81 -15.58
N GLU A 140 -9.30 -6.37 -16.79
CA GLU A 140 -8.71 -7.21 -17.83
C GLU A 140 -7.28 -7.66 -17.44
N THR A 141 -6.48 -6.75 -16.86
CA THR A 141 -5.14 -7.08 -16.38
C THR A 141 -5.18 -8.12 -15.27
N LEU A 142 -6.08 -7.97 -14.29
CA LEU A 142 -6.22 -8.95 -13.21
C LEU A 142 -6.70 -10.30 -13.74
N ARG A 143 -7.66 -10.31 -14.68
CA ARG A 143 -8.14 -11.54 -15.34
C ARG A 143 -7.02 -12.28 -16.06
N ARG A 144 -6.16 -11.56 -16.78
CA ARG A 144 -4.98 -12.15 -17.46
C ARG A 144 -3.96 -12.69 -16.47
N ALA A 145 -3.70 -11.98 -15.37
CA ALA A 145 -2.78 -12.42 -14.35
C ALA A 145 -3.23 -13.74 -13.70
N LEU A 146 -4.53 -13.89 -13.41
CA LEU A 146 -5.11 -15.14 -12.91
C LEU A 146 -4.92 -16.29 -13.90
N ALA A 147 -5.29 -16.07 -15.17
CA ALA A 147 -5.14 -17.09 -16.21
C ALA A 147 -3.68 -17.55 -16.39
N ALA A 148 -2.72 -16.62 -16.34
CA ALA A 148 -1.30 -16.94 -16.46
C ALA A 148 -0.80 -17.80 -15.28
N VAL A 149 -1.27 -17.54 -14.06
CA VAL A 149 -0.93 -18.39 -12.90
C VAL A 149 -1.49 -19.79 -13.08
N ASP A 150 -2.74 -19.93 -13.51
CA ASP A 150 -3.38 -21.24 -13.74
C ASP A 150 -2.64 -22.04 -14.82
N GLU A 151 -2.25 -21.39 -15.92
CA GLU A 151 -1.47 -22.01 -17.00
C GLU A 151 -0.11 -22.53 -16.50
N VAL A 152 0.65 -21.71 -15.77
CA VAL A 152 1.94 -22.11 -15.20
C VAL A 152 1.80 -23.29 -14.22
N LEU A 153 0.73 -23.32 -13.42
CA LEU A 153 0.46 -24.43 -12.51
C LEU A 153 0.11 -25.72 -13.27
N ALA A 154 -0.68 -25.62 -14.34
CA ALA A 154 -1.01 -26.75 -15.21
C ALA A 154 0.24 -27.31 -15.90
N GLU A 155 1.09 -26.44 -16.47
CA GLU A 155 2.36 -26.82 -17.09
C GLU A 155 3.31 -27.51 -16.11
N ARG A 156 3.44 -26.96 -14.89
CA ARG A 156 4.26 -27.54 -13.83
C ARG A 156 3.80 -28.96 -13.47
N GLU A 157 2.49 -29.18 -13.41
CA GLU A 157 1.93 -30.49 -13.09
C GLU A 157 2.14 -31.50 -14.22
N ALA A 158 1.94 -31.08 -15.48
CA ALA A 158 2.23 -31.91 -16.65
C ALA A 158 3.70 -32.35 -16.68
N PHE A 159 4.63 -31.42 -16.42
CA PHE A 159 6.06 -31.71 -16.33
C PHE A 159 6.39 -32.73 -15.22
N ARG A 160 5.74 -32.63 -14.06
CA ARG A 160 5.92 -33.56 -12.93
C ARG A 160 5.47 -34.98 -13.29
N LEU A 161 4.36 -35.13 -13.99
CA LEU A 161 3.83 -36.42 -14.45
C LEU A 161 4.71 -37.04 -15.55
N GLY A 162 5.19 -36.22 -16.48
CA GLY A 162 6.14 -36.65 -17.51
C GLY A 162 7.44 -37.22 -16.92
N LYS A 163 8.02 -36.55 -15.91
CA LYS A 163 9.22 -37.02 -15.20
C LYS A 163 9.03 -38.33 -14.43
N ARG A 164 7.87 -38.53 -13.80
CA ARG A 164 7.56 -39.79 -13.10
C ARG A 164 7.50 -40.97 -14.08
N SER A 165 6.88 -40.74 -15.24
CA SER A 165 6.73 -41.76 -16.29
C SER A 165 8.07 -42.14 -16.94
N SER A 166 8.99 -41.17 -17.09
CA SER A 166 10.34 -41.44 -17.62
C SER A 166 11.26 -42.13 -16.60
N SER A 167 11.08 -41.86 -15.30
CA SER A 167 11.91 -42.47 -14.23
C SER A 167 11.56 -43.93 -13.94
N SER A 168 10.32 -44.35 -14.20
CA SER A 168 9.88 -45.75 -14.06
C SER A 168 10.34 -46.66 -15.20
N LEU A 169 10.80 -46.11 -16.33
CA LEU A 169 11.25 -46.87 -17.51
C LEU A 169 12.77 -47.14 -17.50
N THR A 170 13.52 -46.58 -16.56
CA THR A 170 14.99 -46.70 -16.45
C THR A 170 15.45 -47.59 -15.28
N SER A 171 14.55 -48.40 -14.70
CA SER A 171 14.84 -49.27 -13.54
C SER A 171 14.66 -50.77 -13.82
N GLU A 172 14.63 -51.17 -15.09
CA GLU A 172 14.74 -52.57 -15.55
C GLU A 172 16.09 -52.80 -16.23
#